data_AF-A0A132GVC2-F1
#
_entry.id   AF-A0A132GVC2-F1
#
_cell.length_a   1.000
_cell.length_b   1.000
_cell.length_c   1.000
_cell.angle_alpha   90.00
_cell.angle_beta   90.00
_cell.angle_gamma   90.00
#
_symmetry.space_group_name_H-M   'P 1'
#
loop_
_entity.id
_entity.type
_entity.pdbx_description
1 polymer ?
#
loop_
_entity_poly.entity_id
_entity_poly.type
_entity_poly.pdbx_seq_one_letter_code
_entity_poly.pdbx_strand_id
1 'polypeptide(L)'
;MFDYRGLQDVYFIAFYWMVAFLALLAAVYLLFRRRNVFMSEKGAENMVTIESPSGPVRLDLRIRSSLRLRRWTAALLVTMAASHVWWYAIGQWCLTDDWLVRTILVIMLDYAVLVPLVMAVLLAMLQDRHRRLWPWLVAQLPVVAFAVTGIVRRDMFFGYELGNYWQLAVCAAFIVYYVRALRQYGRWLRDNYADLEHNEVWQSLLFAVILFVVYAVYTSNMGEMAREYLSQVISIVIIGFLVWRVETLQELKPFDDEDTA
;
A
#
# COMPACT_ATOMS: atom_id res chain seq x y z
N MET A 1 -6.20 26.28 -8.24
CA MET A 1 -4.98 26.71 -8.95
C MET A 1 -3.81 26.12 -8.18
N PHE A 2 -3.25 25.00 -8.63
CA PHE A 2 -2.10 24.36 -7.97
C PHE A 2 -0.84 25.09 -8.43
N ASP A 3 -0.48 26.17 -7.77
CA ASP A 3 0.86 26.70 -7.91
C ASP A 3 1.79 25.66 -7.29
N TYR A 4 2.57 24.95 -8.11
CA TYR A 4 3.60 24.01 -7.66
C TYR A 4 4.74 24.78 -6.98
N ARG A 5 4.44 25.47 -5.87
CA ARG A 5 5.40 26.27 -5.11
C ARG A 5 6.54 25.39 -4.60
N GLY A 6 6.27 24.11 -4.34
CA GLY A 6 7.29 23.13 -3.96
C GLY A 6 8.39 22.96 -5.01
N LEU A 7 8.06 23.10 -6.30
CA LEU A 7 9.05 23.02 -7.37
C LEU A 7 10.06 24.18 -7.38
N GLN A 8 9.80 25.24 -6.62
CA GLN A 8 10.69 26.40 -6.49
C GLN A 8 11.38 26.45 -5.11
N ASP A 9 10.95 25.63 -4.15
CA ASP A 9 11.52 25.55 -2.81
C ASP A 9 12.59 24.45 -2.75
N VAL A 10 13.85 24.86 -2.61
CA VAL A 10 15.01 23.95 -2.53
C VAL A 10 14.92 23.01 -1.33
N TYR A 11 14.41 23.49 -0.19
CA TYR A 11 14.26 22.66 1.01
C TYR A 11 13.18 21.60 0.80
N PHE A 12 12.09 21.97 0.13
CA PHE A 12 11.05 21.03 -0.21
C PHE A 12 11.57 19.97 -1.18
N ILE A 13 12.26 20.37 -2.25
CA ILE A 13 12.84 19.44 -3.23
C ILE A 13 13.82 18.48 -2.56
N ALA A 14 14.70 18.98 -1.67
CA ALA A 14 15.63 18.13 -0.93
C ALA A 14 14.88 17.10 -0.06
N PHE A 15 13.83 17.54 0.66
CA PHE A 15 13.02 16.66 1.49
C PHE A 15 12.23 15.64 0.66
N TYR A 16 11.65 16.07 -0.45
CA TYR A 16 10.93 15.26 -1.43
C TYR A 16 11.83 14.13 -1.98
N TRP A 17 13.05 14.44 -2.41
CA TRP A 17 14.01 13.44 -2.87
C TRP A 17 14.50 12.52 -1.76
N MET A 18 14.65 13.01 -0.53
CA MET A 18 14.98 12.19 0.62
C MET A 18 13.91 11.11 0.87
N VAL A 19 12.62 11.47 0.78
CA VAL A 19 11.51 10.50 0.92
C VAL A 19 11.53 9.48 -0.21
N ALA A 20 11.74 9.91 -1.46
CA ALA A 20 11.86 9.00 -2.60
C ALA A 20 13.00 7.99 -2.42
N PHE A 21 14.17 8.48 -1.97
CA PHE A 21 15.33 7.66 -1.70
C PHE A 21 15.08 6.67 -0.55
N LEU A 22 14.44 7.11 0.53
CA LEU A 22 14.05 6.25 1.65
C LEU A 22 13.11 5.12 1.19
N ALA A 23 12.11 5.44 0.37
CA ALA A 23 11.19 4.45 -0.18
C ALA A 23 11.93 3.41 -1.05
N LEU A 24 12.87 3.86 -1.90
CA LEU A 24 13.67 2.98 -2.73
C LEU A 24 14.59 2.09 -1.89
N LEU A 25 15.29 2.64 -0.90
CA LEU A 25 16.12 1.86 0.02
C LEU A 25 15.30 0.81 0.78
N ALA A 26 14.13 1.19 1.29
CA ALA A 26 13.22 0.26 1.96
C ALA A 26 12.76 -0.85 1.01
N ALA A 27 12.45 -0.54 -0.26
CA ALA A 27 12.08 -1.54 -1.25
C ALA A 27 13.22 -2.51 -1.56
N VAL A 28 14.42 -2.00 -1.80
CA VAL A 28 15.64 -2.80 -2.03
C VAL A 28 15.88 -3.71 -0.83
N TYR A 29 15.82 -3.17 0.38
CA TYR A 29 15.91 -3.96 1.60
C TYR A 29 14.89 -5.10 1.62
N LEU A 30 13.60 -4.83 1.36
CA LEU A 30 12.56 -5.85 1.36
C LEU A 30 12.74 -6.91 0.26
N LEU A 31 13.30 -6.56 -0.89
CA LEU A 31 13.53 -7.49 -2.00
C LEU A 31 14.75 -8.39 -1.78
N PHE A 32 15.84 -7.84 -1.22
CA PHE A 32 17.11 -8.53 -1.08
C PHE A 32 17.37 -9.13 0.31
N ARG A 33 16.56 -8.80 1.32
CA ARG A 33 16.71 -9.40 2.65
C ARG A 33 16.53 -10.92 2.59
N ARG A 34 17.51 -11.63 3.14
CA ARG A 34 17.54 -13.11 3.22
C ARG A 34 16.93 -13.66 4.51
N ARG A 35 16.94 -12.86 5.58
CA ARG A 35 16.38 -13.20 6.90
C ARG A 35 15.62 -12.00 7.44
N ASN A 36 14.59 -12.27 8.23
CA ASN A 36 13.87 -11.26 8.99
C ASN A 36 14.75 -10.73 10.13
N VAL A 37 14.75 -9.41 10.36
CA VAL A 37 15.62 -8.77 11.36
C VAL A 37 15.00 -8.83 12.75
N PHE A 38 13.67 -8.80 12.83
CA PHE A 38 12.94 -8.77 14.10
C PHE A 38 12.43 -10.16 14.52
N MET A 39 12.28 -11.08 13.57
CA MET A 39 11.97 -12.47 13.85
C MET A 39 13.20 -13.33 13.62
N SER A 40 13.66 -14.02 14.67
CA SER A 40 14.52 -15.17 14.51
C SER A 40 13.72 -16.23 13.75
N GLU A 41 13.85 -16.24 12.42
CA GLU A 41 13.33 -17.30 11.55
C GLU A 41 14.08 -18.59 11.93
N LYS A 42 13.60 -19.26 12.99
CA LYS A 42 14.12 -20.56 13.38
C LYS A 42 13.72 -21.55 12.28
N GLY A 43 14.73 -22.17 11.68
CA GLY A 43 14.58 -23.17 10.63
C GLY A 43 13.88 -24.44 11.15
N ALA A 44 13.91 -25.50 10.33
CA ALA A 44 13.24 -26.80 10.54
C ALA A 44 13.49 -27.52 11.89
N GLU A 45 14.29 -26.94 12.79
CA GLU A 45 14.69 -27.48 14.08
C GLU A 45 13.66 -27.26 15.20
N ASN A 46 12.61 -26.47 14.97
CA ASN A 46 11.51 -26.27 15.93
C ASN A 46 10.28 -27.12 15.62
N MET A 47 10.46 -28.40 15.27
CA MET A 47 9.35 -29.35 15.39
C MET A 47 9.22 -29.76 16.85
N VAL A 48 8.23 -29.21 17.54
CA VAL A 48 7.88 -29.69 18.88
C VAL A 48 6.95 -30.87 18.69
N THR A 49 7.42 -32.07 19.07
CA THR A 49 6.56 -33.24 19.12
C THR A 49 5.88 -33.26 20.48
N ILE A 50 4.58 -33.08 20.51
CA ILE A 50 3.76 -33.21 21.71
C ILE A 50 3.14 -34.60 21.70
N GLU A 51 3.36 -35.38 22.76
CA GLU A 51 2.60 -36.63 22.94
C GLU A 51 1.16 -36.31 23.31
N SER A 52 0.22 -36.68 22.43
CA SER A 52 -1.22 -36.64 22.69
C SER A 52 -1.74 -38.06 22.96
N PRO A 53 -2.85 -38.24 23.70
CA PRO A 53 -3.55 -39.52 23.84
C PRO A 53 -3.88 -40.22 22.51
N SER A 54 -3.92 -39.46 21.42
CA SER A 54 -4.18 -39.92 20.04
C SER A 54 -2.91 -40.19 19.21
N GLY A 55 -1.72 -40.05 19.79
CA GLY A 55 -0.42 -40.20 19.11
C GLY A 55 0.45 -38.93 19.14
N PRO A 56 1.72 -39.00 18.67
CA PRO A 56 2.61 -37.85 18.63
C PRO A 56 2.15 -36.81 17.60
N VAL A 57 1.88 -35.58 18.05
CA VAL A 57 1.55 -34.42 17.21
C VAL A 57 2.81 -33.60 16.97
N ARG A 58 3.23 -33.44 15.72
CA ARG A 58 4.37 -32.59 15.36
C ARG A 58 3.88 -31.18 15.06
N LEU A 59 4.29 -30.20 15.87
CA LEU A 59 3.99 -28.80 15.63
C LEU A 59 5.11 -28.12 14.84
N ASP A 60 4.84 -27.67 13.61
CA ASP A 60 5.74 -26.78 12.86
C ASP A 60 5.62 -25.33 13.40
N LEU A 61 6.50 -24.96 14.33
CA LEU A 61 6.57 -23.60 14.87
C LEU A 61 7.40 -22.66 13.98
N ARG A 62 7.44 -22.89 12.66
CA ARG A 62 8.15 -22.02 11.72
C ARG A 62 7.45 -20.68 11.59
N ILE A 63 7.88 -19.73 12.41
CA ILE A 63 7.55 -18.31 12.25
C ILE A 63 8.23 -17.84 10.96
N ARG A 64 7.42 -17.56 9.93
CA ARG A 64 7.88 -17.03 8.63
C ARG A 64 7.20 -15.70 8.34
N SER A 65 7.93 -14.82 7.65
CA SER A 65 7.35 -13.57 7.14
C SER A 65 6.55 -13.80 5.85
N SER A 66 5.45 -13.06 5.68
CA SER A 66 4.60 -13.18 4.48
C SER A 66 5.31 -12.68 3.23
N LEU A 67 5.66 -13.59 2.31
CA LEU A 67 6.26 -13.27 1.02
C LEU A 67 5.35 -12.40 0.15
N ARG A 68 4.03 -12.62 0.22
CA ARG A 68 3.04 -11.85 -0.53
C ARG A 68 3.03 -10.39 -0.06
N LEU A 69 2.92 -10.16 1.24
CA LEU A 69 2.95 -8.80 1.80
C LEU A 69 4.27 -8.10 1.46
N ARG A 70 5.40 -8.80 1.62
CA ARG A 70 6.73 -8.27 1.27
C ARG A 70 6.81 -7.77 -0.17
N ARG A 71 6.34 -8.57 -1.15
CA ARG A 71 6.38 -8.20 -2.58
C ARG A 71 5.47 -7.02 -2.90
N TRP A 72 4.26 -6.99 -2.37
CA TRP A 72 3.33 -5.88 -2.62
C TRP A 72 3.79 -4.58 -1.94
N THR A 73 4.34 -4.67 -0.73
CA THR A 73 4.95 -3.51 -0.06
C THR A 73 6.15 -2.99 -0.85
N ALA A 74 7.05 -3.87 -1.30
CA ALA A 74 8.19 -3.45 -2.12
C ALA A 74 7.74 -2.80 -3.45
N ALA A 75 6.71 -3.36 -4.11
CA ALA A 75 6.13 -2.78 -5.31
C ALA A 75 5.56 -1.38 -5.04
N LEU A 76 4.77 -1.20 -3.97
CA LEU A 76 4.26 0.10 -3.56
C LEU A 76 5.40 1.11 -3.32
N LEU A 77 6.44 0.72 -2.61
CA LEU A 77 7.59 1.59 -2.30
C LEU A 77 8.39 1.98 -3.55
N VAL A 78 8.60 1.05 -4.49
CA VAL A 78 9.20 1.35 -5.80
C VAL A 78 8.34 2.33 -6.58
N THR A 79 7.02 2.13 -6.61
CA THR A 79 6.10 3.04 -7.28
C THR A 79 6.06 4.40 -6.60
N MET A 80 6.12 4.48 -5.26
CA MET A 80 6.23 5.75 -4.55
C MET A 80 7.51 6.49 -4.94
N ALA A 81 8.66 5.81 -5.01
CA ALA A 81 9.89 6.44 -5.50
C ALA A 81 9.77 6.88 -6.96
N ALA A 82 9.18 6.05 -7.83
CA ALA A 82 8.93 6.39 -9.22
C ALA A 82 7.97 7.58 -9.36
N SER A 83 6.99 7.73 -8.47
CA SER A 83 6.08 8.86 -8.49
C SER A 83 6.75 10.18 -8.21
N HIS A 84 7.77 10.17 -7.36
CA HIS A 84 8.61 11.34 -7.15
C HIS A 84 9.40 11.71 -8.41
N VAL A 85 9.93 10.70 -9.10
CA VAL A 85 10.68 10.91 -10.35
C VAL A 85 9.78 11.48 -11.44
N TRP A 86 8.63 10.86 -11.73
CA TRP A 86 7.76 11.35 -12.82
C TRP A 86 7.12 12.68 -12.47
N TRP A 87 6.76 12.94 -11.21
CA TRP A 87 6.18 14.23 -10.82
C TRP A 87 7.19 15.35 -11.06
N TYR A 88 8.45 15.15 -10.65
CA TYR A 88 9.51 16.12 -10.87
C TYR A 88 9.86 16.26 -12.36
N ALA A 89 10.09 15.16 -13.07
CA ALA A 89 10.49 15.18 -14.48
C ALA A 89 9.40 15.77 -15.38
N ILE A 90 8.14 15.38 -15.19
CA ILE A 90 7.01 15.93 -15.96
C ILE A 90 6.82 17.42 -15.61
N GLY A 91 6.94 17.78 -14.33
CA GLY A 91 6.77 19.14 -13.84
C GLY A 91 7.84 20.12 -14.27
N GLN A 92 9.09 19.67 -14.38
CA GLN A 92 10.24 20.53 -14.70
C GLN A 92 10.68 20.47 -16.15
N TRP A 93 10.53 19.32 -16.82
CA TRP A 93 11.17 19.08 -18.13
C TRP A 93 10.19 18.82 -19.27
N CYS A 94 9.10 18.07 -19.06
CA CYS A 94 8.26 17.64 -20.17
C CYS A 94 7.08 18.58 -20.46
N LEU A 95 6.40 19.08 -19.42
CA LEU A 95 5.15 19.82 -19.54
C LEU A 95 5.19 21.09 -18.68
N THR A 96 6.29 21.82 -18.74
CA THR A 96 6.53 23.03 -17.95
C THR A 96 5.49 24.11 -18.25
N ASP A 97 5.14 24.28 -19.52
CA ASP A 97 4.20 25.32 -19.98
C ASP A 97 2.74 24.85 -20.07
N ASP A 98 2.50 23.53 -20.13
CA ASP A 98 1.16 22.95 -20.25
C ASP A 98 0.64 22.46 -18.89
N TRP A 99 0.22 23.44 -18.07
CA TRP A 99 -0.22 23.18 -16.70
C TRP A 99 -1.35 22.15 -16.63
N LEU A 100 -2.30 22.21 -17.57
CA LEU A 100 -3.50 21.39 -17.55
C LEU A 100 -3.16 19.93 -17.84
N VAL A 101 -2.41 19.68 -18.92
CA VAL A 101 -2.02 18.31 -19.30
C VAL A 101 -1.10 17.71 -18.23
N ARG A 102 -0.16 18.51 -17.70
CA ARG A 102 0.70 18.11 -16.59
C ARG A 102 -0.11 17.66 -15.37
N THR A 103 -1.01 18.50 -14.90
CA THR A 103 -1.80 18.24 -13.69
C THR A 103 -2.67 17.00 -13.86
N ILE A 104 -3.36 16.87 -14.99
CA ILE A 104 -4.17 15.68 -15.28
C ILE A 104 -3.28 14.43 -15.30
N LEU A 105 -2.16 14.47 -16.05
CA LEU A 105 -1.29 13.30 -16.22
C LEU A 105 -0.72 12.80 -14.90
N VAL A 106 -0.15 13.70 -14.10
CA VAL A 106 0.53 13.33 -12.83
C VAL A 106 -0.48 12.77 -11.82
N ILE A 107 -1.62 13.42 -11.64
CA ILE A 107 -2.64 12.97 -10.68
C ILE A 107 -3.25 11.63 -11.10
N MET A 108 -3.58 11.50 -12.39
CA MET A 108 -4.22 10.28 -12.89
C MET A 108 -3.25 9.09 -12.93
N LEU A 109 -1.95 9.33 -13.11
CA LEU A 109 -0.92 8.30 -13.00
C LEU A 109 -0.81 7.78 -11.56
N ASP A 110 -0.85 8.67 -10.57
CA ASP A 110 -0.88 8.26 -9.16
C ASP A 110 -2.15 7.46 -8.82
N TYR A 111 -3.32 7.87 -9.32
CA TYR A 111 -4.56 7.10 -9.17
C TYR A 111 -4.47 5.71 -9.80
N ALA A 112 -3.96 5.63 -11.03
CA ALA A 112 -3.89 4.39 -11.78
C ALA A 112 -2.87 3.38 -11.21
N VAL A 113 -1.84 3.84 -10.49
CA VAL A 113 -0.75 2.97 -10.02
C VAL A 113 -0.67 2.87 -8.50
N LEU A 114 -0.62 3.99 -7.77
CA LEU A 114 -0.44 3.95 -6.31
C LEU A 114 -1.67 3.42 -5.58
N VAL A 115 -2.86 3.85 -5.96
CA VAL A 115 -4.09 3.43 -5.26
C VAL A 115 -4.31 1.91 -5.32
N PRO A 116 -4.25 1.23 -6.48
CA PRO A 116 -4.40 -0.23 -6.49
C PRO A 116 -3.28 -0.95 -5.73
N LEU A 117 -2.05 -0.40 -5.67
CA LEU A 117 -0.97 -0.97 -4.86
C LEU A 117 -1.24 -0.85 -3.36
N VAL A 118 -1.77 0.29 -2.90
CA VAL A 118 -2.25 0.44 -1.51
C VAL A 118 -3.31 -0.60 -1.19
N MET A 119 -4.29 -0.78 -2.07
CA MET A 119 -5.33 -1.82 -1.92
C MET A 119 -4.71 -3.23 -1.86
N ALA A 120 -3.72 -3.52 -2.69
CA ALA A 120 -3.03 -4.80 -2.69
C ALA A 120 -2.25 -5.06 -1.39
N VAL A 121 -1.57 -4.04 -0.85
CA VAL A 121 -0.87 -4.12 0.44
C VAL A 121 -1.88 -4.36 1.57
N LEU A 122 -2.96 -3.59 1.62
CA LEU A 122 -4.01 -3.76 2.64
C LEU A 122 -4.61 -5.17 2.62
N LEU A 123 -4.89 -5.71 1.44
CA LEU A 123 -5.40 -7.08 1.31
C LEU A 123 -4.35 -8.13 1.65
N ALA A 124 -3.07 -7.89 1.34
CA ALA A 124 -1.98 -8.77 1.75
C ALA A 124 -1.78 -8.79 3.26
N MET A 125 -2.09 -7.70 3.97
CA MET A 125 -2.05 -7.65 5.45
C MET A 125 -3.11 -8.56 6.09
N LEU A 126 -4.23 -8.83 5.40
CA LEU A 126 -5.23 -9.79 5.88
C LEU A 126 -4.79 -11.25 5.73
N GLN A 127 -3.63 -11.52 5.12
CA GLN A 127 -3.06 -12.86 4.85
C GLN A 127 -3.95 -13.83 4.05
N ASP A 128 -5.17 -13.44 3.71
CA ASP A 128 -6.12 -14.23 2.95
C ASP A 128 -5.68 -14.33 1.48
N ARG A 129 -5.16 -15.52 1.12
CA ARG A 129 -4.60 -15.82 -0.20
C ARG A 129 -5.66 -15.94 -1.30
N HIS A 130 -6.93 -16.12 -0.96
CA HIS A 130 -8.00 -16.32 -1.94
C HIS A 130 -8.52 -15.01 -2.54
N ARG A 131 -8.21 -13.87 -1.93
CA ARG A 131 -8.70 -12.57 -2.40
C ARG A 131 -7.96 -12.12 -3.65
N ARG A 132 -8.71 -12.07 -4.75
CA ARG A 132 -8.25 -11.61 -6.07
C ARG A 132 -8.07 -10.09 -6.08
N LEU A 133 -6.95 -9.62 -6.64
CA LEU A 133 -6.61 -8.19 -6.73
C LEU A 133 -7.09 -7.53 -8.03
N TRP A 134 -7.32 -8.32 -9.08
CA TRP A 134 -7.68 -7.81 -10.40
C TRP A 134 -8.93 -6.89 -10.43
N PRO A 135 -9.97 -7.06 -9.58
CA PRO A 135 -11.12 -6.15 -9.63
C PRO A 135 -10.73 -4.70 -9.35
N TRP A 136 -9.75 -4.50 -8.46
CA TRP A 136 -9.26 -3.18 -8.07
C TRP A 136 -8.36 -2.54 -9.14
N LEU A 137 -7.67 -3.38 -9.94
CA LEU A 137 -6.92 -2.93 -11.11
C LEU A 137 -7.87 -2.52 -12.24
N VAL A 138 -8.88 -3.34 -12.53
CA VAL A 138 -9.90 -3.06 -13.56
C VAL A 138 -10.70 -1.80 -13.21
N ALA A 139 -10.96 -1.55 -11.92
CA ALA A 139 -11.62 -0.34 -11.46
C ALA A 139 -10.84 0.96 -11.78
N GLN A 140 -9.56 0.88 -12.15
CA GLN A 140 -8.76 2.05 -12.57
C GLN A 140 -8.89 2.38 -14.06
N LEU A 141 -9.50 1.51 -14.89
CA LEU A 141 -9.64 1.80 -16.32
C LEU A 141 -10.37 3.12 -16.62
N PRO A 142 -11.46 3.48 -15.90
CA PRO A 142 -12.11 4.78 -16.10
C PRO A 142 -11.21 5.97 -15.79
N VAL A 143 -10.30 5.87 -14.80
CA VAL A 143 -9.33 6.93 -14.48
C VAL A 143 -8.46 7.24 -15.70
N VAL A 144 -7.96 6.20 -16.38
CA VAL A 144 -7.15 6.37 -17.61
C VAL A 144 -7.98 6.98 -18.73
N ALA A 145 -9.24 6.54 -18.91
CA ALA A 145 -10.13 7.09 -19.93
C ALA A 145 -10.45 8.57 -19.69
N PHE A 146 -10.70 8.95 -18.44
CA PHE A 146 -10.92 10.34 -18.02
C PHE A 146 -9.67 11.19 -18.25
N ALA A 147 -8.49 10.69 -17.89
CA ALA A 147 -7.22 11.37 -18.15
C ALA A 147 -7.03 11.68 -19.64
N VAL A 148 -7.17 10.66 -20.50
CA VAL A 148 -7.03 10.82 -21.96
C VAL A 148 -8.06 11.80 -22.50
N THR A 149 -9.32 11.67 -22.08
CA THR A 149 -10.41 12.56 -22.52
C THR A 149 -10.16 14.00 -22.11
N GLY A 150 -9.74 14.24 -20.86
CA GLY A 150 -9.44 15.57 -20.35
C GLY A 150 -8.24 16.21 -21.05
N ILE A 151 -7.19 15.45 -21.35
CA ILE A 151 -6.02 15.93 -22.11
C ILE A 151 -6.42 16.30 -23.54
N VAL A 152 -7.14 15.43 -24.25
CA VAL A 152 -7.56 15.67 -25.64
C VAL A 152 -8.52 16.85 -25.73
N ARG A 153 -9.46 16.96 -24.80
CA ARG A 153 -10.46 18.04 -24.78
C ARG A 153 -9.97 19.32 -24.11
N ARG A 154 -8.79 19.29 -23.49
CA ARG A 154 -8.24 20.38 -22.67
C ARG A 154 -9.22 20.82 -21.57
N ASP A 155 -9.85 19.86 -20.90
CA ASP A 155 -10.92 20.10 -19.93
C ASP A 155 -10.63 19.43 -18.57
N MET A 156 -10.56 20.25 -17.52
CA MET A 156 -10.35 19.81 -16.14
C MET A 156 -11.52 19.02 -15.58
N PHE A 157 -12.75 19.27 -16.05
CA PHE A 157 -13.91 18.52 -15.56
C PHE A 157 -13.76 17.03 -15.91
N PHE A 158 -13.48 16.72 -17.18
CA PHE A 158 -13.27 15.34 -17.62
C PHE A 158 -11.95 14.76 -17.14
N GLY A 159 -10.88 15.56 -17.08
CA GLY A 159 -9.54 15.08 -16.75
C GLY A 159 -9.24 14.94 -15.27
N TYR A 160 -9.93 15.68 -14.40
CA TYR A 160 -9.65 15.74 -12.97
C TYR A 160 -10.89 15.54 -12.11
N GLU A 161 -11.94 16.34 -12.27
CA GLU A 161 -13.09 16.29 -11.35
C GLU A 161 -13.82 14.95 -11.42
N LEU A 162 -14.14 14.48 -12.63
CA LEU A 162 -14.82 13.19 -12.83
C LEU A 162 -13.94 12.02 -12.37
N GLY A 163 -12.63 12.10 -12.63
CA GLY A 163 -11.66 11.12 -12.14
C GLY A 163 -11.58 11.07 -10.61
N ASN A 164 -11.62 12.23 -9.94
CA ASN A 164 -11.63 12.32 -8.48
C ASN A 164 -12.93 11.75 -7.88
N TYR A 165 -14.10 12.09 -8.43
CA TYR A 165 -15.36 11.49 -7.99
C TYR A 165 -15.38 9.97 -8.16
N TRP A 166 -14.89 9.47 -9.28
CA TRP A 166 -14.74 8.04 -9.51
C TRP A 166 -13.79 7.41 -8.49
N GLN A 167 -12.64 8.04 -8.23
CA GLN A 167 -11.66 7.54 -7.29
C GLN A 167 -12.21 7.46 -5.86
N LEU A 168 -12.97 8.48 -5.43
CA LEU A 168 -13.67 8.46 -4.15
C LEU A 168 -14.67 7.31 -4.06
N ALA A 169 -15.43 7.06 -5.13
CA ALA A 169 -16.36 5.94 -5.19
C ALA A 169 -15.64 4.58 -5.11
N VAL A 170 -14.52 4.41 -5.81
CA VAL A 170 -13.68 3.21 -5.77
C VAL A 170 -13.09 3.00 -4.38
N CYS A 171 -12.58 4.05 -3.73
CA CYS A 171 -12.09 4.01 -2.35
C CYS A 171 -13.22 3.63 -1.38
N ALA A 172 -14.40 4.23 -1.50
CA ALA A 172 -15.55 3.89 -0.66
C ALA A 172 -15.99 2.43 -0.82
N ALA A 173 -16.08 1.94 -2.06
CA ALA A 173 -16.37 0.54 -2.35
C ALA A 173 -15.31 -0.40 -1.77
N PHE A 174 -14.03 -0.04 -1.90
CA PHE A 174 -12.92 -0.79 -1.31
C PHE A 174 -12.99 -0.81 0.20
N ILE A 175 -13.28 0.30 0.88
CA ILE A 175 -13.43 0.34 2.34
C ILE A 175 -14.52 -0.63 2.79
N VAL A 176 -15.69 -0.58 2.16
CA VAL A 176 -16.81 -1.46 2.49
C VAL A 176 -16.41 -2.94 2.28
N TYR A 177 -15.73 -3.25 1.17
CA TYR A 177 -15.20 -4.59 0.93
C TYR A 177 -14.15 -4.99 1.97
N TYR A 178 -13.21 -4.10 2.29
CA TYR A 178 -12.11 -4.34 3.21
C TYR A 178 -12.60 -4.59 4.63
N VAL A 179 -13.58 -3.82 5.10
CA VAL A 179 -14.22 -4.03 6.41
C VAL A 179 -14.89 -5.41 6.46
N ARG A 180 -15.57 -5.84 5.40
CA ARG A 180 -16.15 -7.19 5.33
C ARG A 180 -15.07 -8.27 5.33
N ALA A 181 -14.00 -8.08 4.56
CA ALA A 181 -12.86 -8.97 4.49
C ALA A 181 -12.16 -9.10 5.86
N LEU A 182 -11.94 -7.99 6.53
CA LEU A 182 -11.36 -7.90 7.86
C LEU A 182 -12.23 -8.63 8.90
N ARG A 183 -13.57 -8.47 8.86
CA ARG A 183 -14.48 -9.21 9.74
C ARG A 183 -14.50 -10.71 9.48
N GLN A 184 -14.36 -11.13 8.21
CA GLN A 184 -14.23 -12.54 7.86
C GLN A 184 -12.90 -13.10 8.38
N TYR A 185 -11.80 -12.38 8.18
CA TYR A 185 -10.49 -12.76 8.68
C TYR A 185 -10.43 -12.79 10.20
N GLY A 186 -11.02 -11.80 10.89
CA GLY A 186 -11.11 -11.78 12.35
C GLY A 186 -11.89 -12.96 12.92
N ARG A 187 -13.01 -13.36 12.29
CA ARG A 187 -13.73 -14.59 12.68
C ARG A 187 -12.86 -15.83 12.50
N TRP A 188 -12.20 -15.96 11.34
CA TRP A 188 -11.28 -17.07 11.10
C TRP A 188 -10.13 -17.08 12.13
N LEU A 189 -9.56 -15.93 12.47
CA LEU A 189 -8.55 -15.80 13.51
C LEU A 189 -9.10 -16.23 14.87
N ARG A 190 -10.32 -15.83 15.23
CA ARG A 190 -10.93 -16.26 16.49
C ARG A 190 -11.09 -17.77 16.57
N ASP A 191 -11.55 -18.37 15.48
CA ASP A 191 -11.88 -19.79 15.41
C ASP A 191 -10.60 -20.67 15.45
N ASN A 192 -9.46 -20.14 15.01
CA ASN A 192 -8.21 -20.90 14.87
C ASN A 192 -7.07 -20.43 15.82
N TYR A 193 -7.09 -19.17 16.26
CA TYR A 193 -6.02 -18.48 16.99
C TYR A 193 -6.59 -17.38 17.92
N ALA A 194 -7.24 -17.79 19.01
CA ALA A 194 -7.98 -16.91 19.92
C ALA A 194 -7.20 -15.66 20.42
N ASP A 195 -5.89 -15.76 20.63
CA ASP A 195 -5.06 -14.64 21.13
C ASP A 195 -4.51 -13.71 20.03
N LEU A 196 -4.53 -14.13 18.76
CA LEU A 196 -3.97 -13.34 17.64
C LEU A 196 -5.00 -12.43 16.97
N GLU A 197 -6.29 -12.68 17.15
CA GLU A 197 -7.38 -11.89 16.55
C GLU A 197 -7.24 -10.39 16.85
N HIS A 198 -7.06 -10.03 18.12
CA HIS A 198 -7.13 -8.64 18.54
C HIS A 198 -5.95 -7.83 18.00
N ASN A 199 -4.74 -8.38 18.06
CA ASN A 199 -3.53 -7.59 17.78
C ASN A 199 -3.34 -7.31 16.28
N GLU A 200 -3.66 -8.24 15.38
CA GLU A 200 -3.39 -8.06 13.95
C GLU A 200 -4.49 -7.32 13.20
N VAL A 201 -5.74 -7.51 13.62
CA VAL A 201 -6.93 -6.89 13.00
C VAL A 201 -6.95 -5.38 13.25
N TRP A 202 -6.68 -4.94 14.48
CA TRP A 202 -6.67 -3.52 14.84
C TRP A 202 -5.56 -2.74 14.15
N GLN A 203 -4.36 -3.31 14.00
CA GLN A 203 -3.25 -2.65 13.32
C GLN A 203 -3.54 -2.41 11.83
N SER A 204 -4.16 -3.40 11.16
CA SER A 204 -4.53 -3.29 9.74
C SER A 204 -5.65 -2.27 9.53
N LEU A 205 -6.62 -2.22 10.44
CA LEU A 205 -7.70 -1.23 10.44
C LEU A 205 -7.17 0.18 10.71
N LEU A 206 -6.32 0.35 11.73
CA LEU A 206 -5.72 1.65 12.07
C LEU A 206 -4.91 2.19 10.89
N PHE A 207 -4.10 1.34 10.25
CA PHE A 207 -3.34 1.74 9.08
C PHE A 207 -4.22 2.15 7.90
N ALA A 208 -5.29 1.39 7.63
CA ALA A 208 -6.27 1.77 6.62
C ALA A 208 -6.91 3.13 6.94
N VAL A 209 -7.34 3.36 8.18
CA VAL A 209 -7.91 4.64 8.62
C VAL A 209 -6.93 5.78 8.44
N ILE A 210 -5.66 5.61 8.85
CA ILE A 210 -4.62 6.62 8.66
C ILE A 210 -4.46 6.94 7.18
N LEU A 211 -4.33 5.93 6.31
CA LEU A 211 -4.22 6.15 4.86
C LEU A 211 -5.42 6.89 4.28
N PHE A 212 -6.65 6.61 4.74
CA PHE A 212 -7.83 7.31 4.26
C PHE A 212 -7.91 8.76 4.77
N VAL A 213 -7.51 9.02 6.01
CA VAL A 213 -7.40 10.39 6.54
C VAL A 213 -6.36 11.18 5.75
N VAL A 214 -5.20 10.59 5.49
CA VAL A 214 -4.15 11.18 4.66
C VAL A 214 -4.67 11.50 3.26
N TYR A 215 -5.33 10.52 2.62
CA TYR A 215 -5.91 10.70 1.30
C TYR A 215 -6.93 11.84 1.29
N ALA A 216 -7.86 11.87 2.25
CA ALA A 216 -8.86 12.93 2.35
C ALA A 216 -8.23 14.32 2.59
N VAL A 217 -7.23 14.42 3.47
CA VAL A 217 -6.48 15.68 3.71
C VAL A 217 -5.73 16.13 2.46
N TYR A 218 -5.17 15.17 1.70
CA TYR A 218 -4.42 15.43 0.47
C TYR A 218 -5.33 15.86 -0.68
N THR A 219 -6.48 15.21 -0.90
CA THR A 219 -7.40 15.51 -2.01
C THR A 219 -8.30 16.72 -1.75
N SER A 220 -8.52 17.10 -0.49
CA SER A 220 -9.43 18.19 -0.13
C SER A 220 -8.81 19.58 -0.25
N ASN A 221 -7.56 19.74 -0.70
CA ASN A 221 -6.91 21.06 -0.67
C ASN A 221 -5.97 21.44 -1.80
N MET A 222 -6.01 22.73 -2.10
CA MET A 222 -5.51 23.38 -3.32
C MET A 222 -4.07 23.91 -3.17
N GLY A 223 -3.07 23.04 -2.98
CA GLY A 223 -1.65 23.40 -3.22
C GLY A 223 -0.95 24.28 -2.17
N GLU A 224 -1.29 24.16 -0.89
CA GLU A 224 -0.54 24.85 0.18
C GLU A 224 0.77 24.12 0.51
N MET A 225 1.90 24.84 0.52
CA MET A 225 3.24 24.30 0.83
C MET A 225 3.30 23.46 2.11
N ALA A 226 2.65 23.92 3.19
CA ALA A 226 2.62 23.19 4.46
C ALA A 226 2.08 21.77 4.32
N ARG A 227 1.14 21.56 3.37
CA ARG A 227 0.54 20.25 3.10
C ARG A 227 1.44 19.38 2.25
N GLU A 228 2.19 19.97 1.33
CA GLU A 228 3.20 19.24 0.56
C GLU A 228 4.28 18.70 1.51
N TYR A 229 4.75 19.49 2.48
CA TYR A 229 5.65 19.00 3.53
C TYR A 229 4.97 17.93 4.41
N LEU A 230 3.72 18.14 4.80
CA LEU A 230 2.97 17.17 5.59
C LEU A 230 2.84 15.82 4.87
N SER A 231 2.58 15.82 3.54
CA SER A 231 2.50 14.57 2.77
C SER A 231 3.83 13.81 2.74
N GLN A 232 4.96 14.52 2.74
CA GLN A 232 6.27 13.90 2.85
C GLN A 232 6.51 13.27 4.24
N VAL A 233 6.16 13.98 5.31
CA VAL A 233 6.23 13.44 6.69
C VAL A 233 5.37 12.17 6.82
N ILE A 234 4.15 12.24 6.31
CA ILE A 234 3.23 11.10 6.31
C ILE A 234 3.81 9.92 5.51
N SER A 235 4.43 10.19 4.36
CA SER A 235 5.06 9.16 3.54
C SER A 235 6.16 8.43 4.31
N ILE A 236 6.99 9.16 5.07
CA ILE A 236 8.01 8.55 5.96
C ILE A 236 7.36 7.63 7.00
N VAL A 237 6.28 8.06 7.64
CA VAL A 237 5.55 7.26 8.63
C VAL A 237 4.97 6.00 7.98
N ILE A 238 4.38 6.11 6.78
CA ILE A 238 3.86 4.96 6.02
C ILE A 238 5.00 4.00 5.67
N ILE A 239 6.12 4.49 5.15
CA ILE A 239 7.28 3.65 4.81
C ILE A 239 7.77 2.88 6.04
N GLY A 240 7.98 3.58 7.16
CA GLY A 240 8.42 2.98 8.42
C GLY A 240 7.44 1.92 8.93
N PHE A 241 6.13 2.25 8.95
CA PHE A 241 5.09 1.32 9.36
C PHE A 241 5.05 0.07 8.45
N LEU A 242 5.12 0.25 7.13
CA LEU A 242 5.06 -0.85 6.19
C LEU A 242 6.26 -1.80 6.31
N VAL A 243 7.47 -1.25 6.47
CA VAL A 243 8.67 -2.04 6.74
C VAL A 243 8.50 -2.80 8.05
N TRP A 244 8.16 -2.11 9.13
CA TRP A 244 7.90 -2.72 10.43
C TRP A 244 6.84 -3.83 10.36
N ARG A 245 5.75 -3.61 9.64
CA ARG A 245 4.66 -4.58 9.52
C ARG A 245 5.07 -5.80 8.71
N VAL A 246 5.86 -5.63 7.65
CA VAL A 246 6.41 -6.74 6.87
C VAL A 246 7.38 -7.60 7.70
N GLU A 247 8.06 -7.00 8.66
CA GLU A 247 8.96 -7.71 9.57
C GLU A 247 8.21 -8.41 10.72
N THR A 248 7.14 -7.81 11.22
CA THR A 248 6.45 -8.29 12.43
C THR A 248 5.20 -9.13 12.18
N LEU A 249 4.61 -9.07 10.98
CA LEU A 249 3.44 -9.90 10.66
C LEU A 249 3.87 -11.34 10.37
N GLN A 250 3.44 -12.26 11.23
CA GLN A 250 3.70 -13.71 11.12
C GLN A 250 2.76 -14.33 10.10
N GLU A 251 3.29 -15.13 9.17
CA GLU A 251 2.44 -15.91 8.27
C GLU A 251 1.74 -17.04 9.02
N LEU A 252 0.41 -16.95 9.12
CA LEU A 252 -0.43 -17.97 9.73
C LEU A 252 -0.77 -19.03 8.69
N LYS A 253 -0.47 -20.29 8.99
CA LYS A 253 -0.94 -21.45 8.23
C LYS A 253 -1.77 -22.33 9.16
N PRO A 254 -3.01 -22.69 8.78
CA PRO A 254 -3.75 -23.71 9.51
C PRO A 254 -2.94 -25.01 9.55
N PHE A 255 -3.04 -25.73 10.66
CA PHE A 255 -2.61 -27.13 10.74
C PHE A 255 -3.57 -27.96 9.88
N ASP A 256 -3.02 -28.71 8.93
CA ASP A 256 -3.66 -29.65 7.98
C ASP A 256 -4.48 -28.97 6.86
N ASP A 257 -4.36 -29.29 5.56
CA ASP A 257 -4.04 -30.55 4.87
C ASP A 257 -3.01 -30.33 3.74
N GLU A 258 -1.88 -31.06 3.75
CA GLU A 258 -1.20 -31.59 2.55
C GLU A 258 0.05 -32.40 2.98
N ASP A 259 -0.19 -33.54 3.62
CA ASP A 259 0.60 -34.77 3.46
C ASP A 259 -0.28 -35.88 2.81
N THR A 260 -1.34 -35.48 2.08
CA THR A 260 -2.18 -36.37 1.26
C THR A 260 -2.63 -35.70 -0.05
N ALA A 261 -1.70 -35.54 -1.00
CA ALA A 261 -1.97 -35.57 -2.45
C ALA A 261 -0.66 -35.71 -3.24
#